data_AF-A0A2E8IYT5-F1
#
_entry.id   AF-A0A2E8IYT5-F1
#
_cell.length_a   1.000
_cell.length_b   1.000
_cell.length_c   1.000
_cell.angle_alpha   90.00
_cell.angle_beta   90.00
_cell.angle_gamma   90.00
#
_symmetry.space_group_name_H-M   'P 1'
#
loop_
_entity.id
_entity.type
_entity.pdbx_description
1 polymer ?
#
loop_
_entity_poly.entity_id
_entity_poly.type
_entity_poly.pdbx_seq_one_letter_code
_entity_poly.pdbx_strand_id
1 'polypeptide(L)'
;MIVKYYRLIPQLGIMQPAPGPPVQAQNPQPIQPMQPMQPMAAYQPQPKFLDKYGTYSFSKWLMIGIVIIVIGAMFAQVTDLVGAPNPADYERDGVLDASKYAEDQFSHEKLGTSLDALSSMLQSVGMGLIAYALLREANQGDAHHTAVRVTAVITGVLLVGNVAAANLSIL
;
A
#
# COMPACT_ATOMS: atom_id res chain seq x y z
N MET A 1 -55.91 40.07 37.28
CA MET A 1 -54.93 40.33 36.21
C MET A 1 -53.59 39.73 36.65
N ILE A 2 -53.13 38.68 35.98
CA ILE A 2 -51.76 38.10 35.99
C ILE A 2 -51.27 37.46 37.32
N VAL A 3 -50.35 36.50 37.20
CA VAL A 3 -50.06 35.40 38.13
C VAL A 3 -48.71 35.56 38.85
N LYS A 4 -48.59 34.97 40.06
CA LYS A 4 -47.42 35.02 40.95
C LYS A 4 -46.52 33.78 40.80
N TYR A 5 -45.24 33.93 40.45
CA TYR A 5 -44.24 32.85 40.53
C TYR A 5 -42.83 33.31 40.94
N TYR A 6 -42.05 32.35 41.44
CA TYR A 6 -40.77 32.44 42.17
C TYR A 6 -39.55 32.86 41.33
N ARG A 7 -38.50 33.39 42.00
CA ARG A 7 -37.20 32.69 42.10
C ARG A 7 -36.26 33.29 43.16
N LEU A 8 -35.40 32.44 43.71
CA LEU A 8 -34.36 32.74 44.70
C LEU A 8 -32.98 32.89 44.02
N ILE A 9 -32.19 33.84 44.50
CA ILE A 9 -30.71 33.93 44.39
C ILE A 9 -30.10 32.91 45.41
N PRO A 10 -28.81 32.45 45.39
CA PRO A 10 -27.60 33.25 45.10
C PRO A 10 -26.37 32.57 44.42
N GLN A 11 -25.44 33.42 43.97
CA GLN A 11 -23.96 33.33 44.00
C GLN A 11 -23.21 32.05 43.53
N LEU A 12 -22.36 32.23 42.49
CA LEU A 12 -21.31 31.29 42.07
C LEU A 12 -19.96 31.62 42.72
N GLY A 13 -19.39 30.66 43.46
CA GLY A 13 -18.02 30.70 43.98
C GLY A 13 -17.14 29.61 43.37
N ILE A 14 -15.82 29.87 43.26
CA ILE A 14 -14.86 29.10 42.47
C ILE A 14 -13.49 29.03 43.17
N MET A 15 -12.70 27.93 43.15
CA MET A 15 -12.93 26.56 42.66
C MET A 15 -12.40 25.54 43.69
N GLN A 16 -12.79 24.27 43.59
CA GLN A 16 -12.05 23.16 44.22
C GLN A 16 -12.07 21.91 43.31
N PRO A 17 -10.93 21.21 43.12
CA PRO A 17 -10.87 20.05 42.22
C PRO A 17 -11.60 18.84 42.80
N ALA A 18 -12.35 18.12 41.96
CA ALA A 18 -13.19 17.00 42.37
C ALA A 18 -12.38 15.78 42.84
N PRO A 19 -12.63 15.24 44.05
CA PRO A 19 -12.02 13.99 44.51
C PRO A 19 -12.49 12.77 43.70
N GLY A 20 -11.64 11.74 43.63
CA GLY A 20 -11.95 10.48 42.95
C GLY A 20 -13.10 9.68 43.59
N PRO A 21 -13.68 8.70 42.86
CA PRO A 21 -14.86 7.96 43.31
C PRO A 21 -14.54 7.09 44.56
N PRO A 22 -15.45 7.05 45.56
CA PRO A 22 -15.20 6.32 46.80
C PRO A 22 -15.37 4.81 46.62
N VAL A 23 -14.41 4.04 47.14
CA VAL A 23 -14.60 2.61 47.43
C VAL A 23 -15.58 2.47 48.59
N GLN A 24 -16.76 1.88 48.33
CA GLN A 24 -17.75 1.59 49.37
C GLN A 24 -17.54 0.17 49.93
N ALA A 25 -17.52 0.07 51.26
CA ALA A 25 -17.30 -1.18 51.98
C ALA A 25 -18.53 -2.11 51.94
N GLN A 26 -18.29 -3.42 52.01
CA GLN A 26 -19.35 -4.42 52.14
C GLN A 26 -20.13 -4.24 53.45
N ASN A 27 -21.46 -4.36 53.37
CA ASN A 27 -22.31 -4.57 54.53
C ASN A 27 -23.48 -5.50 54.11
N PRO A 28 -23.87 -6.51 54.91
CA PRO A 28 -24.83 -7.52 54.48
C PRO A 28 -26.28 -7.02 54.58
N GLN A 29 -27.09 -7.28 53.55
CA GLN A 29 -28.54 -6.99 53.56
C GLN A 29 -29.39 -8.23 53.21
N PRO A 30 -30.67 -8.28 53.64
CA PRO A 30 -31.44 -9.52 53.71
C PRO A 30 -32.03 -9.95 52.37
N ILE A 31 -32.32 -11.24 52.25
CA ILE A 31 -32.93 -11.86 51.07
C ILE A 31 -34.29 -11.22 50.77
N GLN A 32 -34.45 -10.67 49.56
CA GLN A 32 -35.73 -10.22 48.99
C GLN A 32 -36.02 -10.93 47.66
N PRO A 33 -37.28 -11.01 47.22
CA PRO A 33 -37.71 -12.00 46.23
C PRO A 33 -37.12 -11.80 44.84
N MET A 34 -36.91 -12.92 44.13
CA MET A 34 -36.39 -12.93 42.75
C MET A 34 -37.25 -12.06 41.83
N GLN A 35 -36.67 -10.99 41.30
CA GLN A 35 -37.17 -10.38 40.07
C GLN A 35 -36.84 -11.31 38.89
N PRO A 36 -37.70 -11.39 37.86
CA PRO A 36 -37.47 -12.29 36.73
C PRO A 36 -36.14 -11.95 36.06
N MET A 37 -35.31 -12.97 35.82
CA MET A 37 -34.04 -12.81 35.12
C MET A 37 -34.28 -12.13 33.78
N GLN A 38 -33.76 -10.91 33.62
CA GLN A 38 -33.65 -10.34 32.28
C GLN A 38 -32.79 -11.27 31.42
N PRO A 39 -33.13 -11.49 30.14
CA PRO A 39 -32.36 -12.36 29.27
C PRO A 39 -30.88 -11.97 29.34
N MET A 40 -30.06 -12.95 29.70
CA MET A 40 -28.61 -12.85 29.81
C MET A 40 -28.09 -12.06 28.60
N ALA A 41 -27.37 -10.97 28.84
CA ALA A 41 -26.93 -10.05 27.80
C ALA A 41 -26.34 -10.86 26.65
N ALA A 42 -27.04 -10.86 25.50
CA ALA A 42 -26.62 -11.64 24.35
C ALA A 42 -25.18 -11.26 24.05
N TYR A 43 -24.31 -12.27 23.88
CA TYR A 43 -22.91 -12.07 23.51
C TYR A 43 -22.89 -11.23 22.24
N GLN A 44 -22.75 -9.91 22.39
CA GLN A 44 -22.65 -8.99 21.28
C GLN A 44 -21.29 -9.32 20.67
N PRO A 45 -21.22 -9.88 19.44
CA PRO A 45 -19.94 -10.29 18.88
C PRO A 45 -19.12 -9.02 18.76
N GLN A 46 -18.07 -8.92 19.56
CA GLN A 46 -17.15 -7.79 19.57
C GLN A 46 -16.77 -7.52 18.11
N PRO A 47 -17.12 -6.35 17.55
CA PRO A 47 -17.17 -6.22 16.11
C PRO A 47 -15.76 -6.37 15.55
N LYS A 48 -15.58 -7.33 14.64
CA LYS A 48 -14.30 -7.69 14.03
C LYS A 48 -13.82 -6.60 13.05
N PHE A 49 -13.52 -5.42 13.58
CA PHE A 49 -13.04 -4.27 12.81
C PHE A 49 -11.50 -4.14 12.78
N LEU A 50 -10.75 -5.01 13.47
CA LEU A 50 -9.29 -4.87 13.59
C LEU A 50 -8.43 -5.69 12.61
N ASP A 51 -8.74 -6.97 12.35
CA ASP A 51 -7.67 -7.92 11.94
C ASP A 51 -7.65 -8.41 10.48
N LYS A 52 -8.46 -7.88 9.55
CA LYS A 52 -8.50 -8.44 8.17
C LYS A 52 -8.31 -7.51 6.97
N TYR A 53 -8.46 -6.19 7.11
CA TYR A 53 -8.49 -5.29 5.94
C TYR A 53 -7.28 -4.35 5.82
N GLY A 54 -6.41 -4.26 6.83
CA GLY A 54 -5.30 -3.28 6.86
C GLY A 54 -4.07 -3.65 6.02
N THR A 55 -3.64 -4.91 6.02
CA THR A 55 -2.27 -5.28 5.60
C THR A 55 -2.17 -5.79 4.15
N TYR A 56 -3.21 -6.43 3.61
CA TYR A 56 -3.15 -7.15 2.33
C TYR A 56 -4.22 -6.74 1.30
N SER A 57 -4.46 -5.43 1.16
CA SER A 57 -5.41 -4.89 0.16
C SER A 57 -4.87 -5.02 -1.28
N PHE A 58 -5.73 -5.37 -2.23
CA PHE A 58 -5.44 -5.38 -3.68
C PHE A 58 -4.78 -4.09 -4.16
N SER A 59 -5.30 -2.93 -3.73
CA SER A 59 -4.77 -1.61 -4.09
C SER A 59 -3.30 -1.43 -3.69
N LYS A 60 -2.86 -2.01 -2.56
CA LYS A 60 -1.46 -1.93 -2.12
C LYS A 60 -0.53 -2.72 -3.04
N TRP A 61 -0.90 -3.95 -3.40
CA TRP A 61 -0.11 -4.78 -4.31
C TRP A 61 -0.05 -4.20 -5.73
N LEU A 62 -1.18 -3.68 -6.22
CA LEU A 62 -1.25 -2.97 -7.49
C LEU A 62 -0.33 -1.74 -7.50
N MET A 63 -0.40 -0.90 -6.46
CA MET A 63 0.43 0.30 -6.31
C MET A 63 1.92 -0.04 -6.24
N ILE A 64 2.31 -1.07 -5.47
CA ILE A 64 3.71 -1.53 -5.39
C ILE A 64 4.21 -1.99 -6.76
N GLY A 65 3.42 -2.79 -7.50
CA GLY A 65 3.77 -3.25 -8.84
C GLY A 65 3.98 -2.09 -9.83
N ILE A 66 3.07 -1.10 -9.82
CA ILE A 66 3.19 0.11 -10.67
C ILE A 66 4.43 0.94 -10.30
N VAL A 67 4.71 1.16 -9.00
CA VAL A 67 5.89 1.91 -8.56
C VAL A 67 7.19 1.23 -9.01
N ILE A 68 7.25 -0.11 -8.95
CA ILE A 68 8.41 -0.87 -9.43
C ILE A 68 8.60 -0.74 -10.95
N ILE A 69 7.52 -0.74 -11.74
CA ILE A 69 7.59 -0.49 -13.19
C ILE A 69 8.12 0.92 -13.47
N VAL A 70 7.64 1.95 -12.77
CA VAL A 70 8.11 3.33 -12.93
C VAL A 70 9.60 3.45 -12.59
N ILE A 71 10.05 2.87 -11.47
CA ILE A 71 11.47 2.84 -11.09
C ILE A 71 12.31 2.09 -12.14
N GLY A 72 11.83 0.96 -12.65
CA GLY A 72 12.48 0.23 -13.74
C GLY A 72 12.66 1.09 -15.00
N ALA A 73 11.59 1.75 -15.44
CA ALA A 73 11.61 2.64 -16.61
C ALA A 73 12.54 3.85 -16.45
N MET A 74 12.86 4.28 -15.21
CA MET A 74 13.87 5.31 -14.97
C MET A 74 15.30 4.82 -15.20
N PHE A 75 15.61 3.54 -14.96
CA PHE A 75 16.96 2.99 -15.18
C PHE A 75 17.37 3.00 -16.66
N ALA A 76 16.43 2.72 -17.57
CA ALA A 76 16.68 2.79 -19.02
C ALA A 76 17.01 4.22 -19.52
N GLN A 77 16.62 5.26 -18.79
CA GLN A 77 16.89 6.66 -19.15
C GLN A 77 18.26 7.16 -18.62
N VAL A 78 18.99 6.36 -17.83
CA VAL A 78 20.23 6.82 -17.18
C VAL A 78 21.36 7.05 -18.19
N THR A 79 21.47 6.25 -19.24
CA THR A 79 22.49 6.47 -20.30
C THR A 79 22.19 7.68 -21.16
N ASP A 80 20.91 7.95 -21.46
CA ASP A 80 20.51 9.15 -22.21
C ASP A 80 20.87 10.45 -21.47
N LEU A 81 20.92 10.42 -20.13
CA LEU A 81 21.34 11.54 -19.29
C LEU A 81 22.86 11.76 -19.25
N VAL A 82 23.66 10.71 -19.50
CA VAL A 82 25.14 10.80 -19.53
C VAL A 82 25.63 11.15 -20.93
N GLY A 83 24.95 10.64 -21.97
CA GLY A 83 25.30 10.85 -23.37
C GLY A 83 26.46 9.95 -23.82
N ALA A 84 26.46 9.60 -25.11
CA ALA A 84 27.54 8.82 -25.70
C ALA A 84 28.84 9.65 -25.80
N PRO A 85 30.02 9.01 -25.65
CA PRO A 85 31.32 9.66 -25.87
C PRO A 85 31.40 10.38 -27.22
N ASN A 86 31.85 11.63 -27.21
CA ASN A 86 31.98 12.47 -28.40
C ASN A 86 33.40 12.31 -28.99
N PRO A 87 33.57 11.92 -30.27
CA PRO A 87 34.89 11.70 -30.86
C PRO A 87 35.81 12.93 -30.84
N ALA A 88 35.25 14.15 -30.83
CA ALA A 88 36.06 15.38 -30.76
C ALA A 88 36.82 15.52 -29.43
N ASP A 89 36.37 14.87 -28.35
CA ASP A 89 37.03 14.92 -27.04
C ASP A 89 38.29 14.03 -26.99
N TYR A 90 38.49 13.18 -28.00
CA TYR A 90 39.60 12.23 -28.17
C TYR A 90 40.55 12.63 -29.31
N GLU A 91 40.28 13.77 -29.98
CA GLU A 91 41.13 14.29 -31.03
C GLU A 91 42.25 15.15 -30.43
N ARG A 92 43.49 14.84 -30.80
CA ARG A 92 44.66 15.61 -30.41
C ARG A 92 45.51 15.89 -31.64
N ASP A 93 45.82 17.16 -31.87
CA ASP A 93 46.67 17.63 -32.97
C ASP A 93 46.18 17.14 -34.37
N GLY A 94 44.86 17.02 -34.55
CA GLY A 94 44.23 16.51 -35.79
C GLY A 94 44.15 14.99 -35.91
N VAL A 95 44.52 14.25 -34.86
CA VAL A 95 44.54 12.78 -34.84
C VAL A 95 43.64 12.25 -33.72
N LEU A 96 42.68 11.41 -34.08
CA LEU A 96 41.78 10.73 -33.15
C LEU A 96 42.53 9.60 -32.42
N ASP A 97 42.51 9.61 -31.08
CA ASP A 97 42.87 8.43 -30.27
C ASP A 97 41.73 7.40 -30.32
N ALA A 98 41.67 6.70 -31.45
CA ALA A 98 40.63 5.70 -31.73
C ALA A 98 40.62 4.54 -30.71
N SER A 99 41.72 4.31 -29.99
CA SER A 99 41.80 3.26 -28.97
C SER A 99 40.98 3.62 -27.73
N LYS A 100 41.17 4.83 -27.18
CA LYS A 100 40.40 5.32 -26.03
C LYS A 100 38.94 5.58 -26.38
N TYR A 101 38.69 6.18 -27.54
CA TYR A 101 37.33 6.42 -28.01
C TYR A 101 36.52 5.11 -28.11
N ALA A 102 37.13 4.04 -28.63
CA ALA A 102 36.47 2.73 -28.70
C ALA A 102 36.27 2.07 -27.33
N GLU A 103 37.21 2.21 -26.40
CA GLU A 103 37.10 1.66 -25.04
C GLU A 103 36.01 2.37 -24.21
N ASP A 104 35.92 3.70 -24.31
CA ASP A 104 34.87 4.48 -23.64
C ASP A 104 33.49 4.28 -24.28
N GLN A 105 33.40 4.17 -25.61
CA GLN A 105 32.14 3.80 -26.29
C GLN A 105 31.65 2.42 -25.86
N PHE A 106 32.54 1.42 -25.87
CA PHE A 106 32.19 0.07 -25.41
C PHE A 106 31.75 0.07 -23.94
N SER A 107 32.41 0.84 -23.08
CA SER A 107 32.03 0.98 -21.66
C SER A 107 30.65 1.63 -21.50
N HIS A 108 30.33 2.65 -22.30
CA HIS A 108 29.01 3.29 -22.34
C HIS A 108 27.91 2.32 -22.84
N GLU A 109 28.15 1.58 -23.92
CA GLU A 109 27.22 0.56 -24.44
C GLU A 109 26.97 -0.57 -23.41
N LYS A 110 28.02 -1.02 -22.71
CA LYS A 110 27.89 -2.04 -21.65
C LYS A 110 27.10 -1.53 -20.45
N LEU A 111 27.29 -0.28 -20.06
CA LEU A 111 26.50 0.36 -19.02
C LEU A 111 25.01 0.39 -19.42
N GLY A 112 24.68 0.89 -20.61
CA GLY A 112 23.32 0.92 -21.15
C GLY A 112 22.67 -0.46 -21.18
N THR A 113 23.35 -1.44 -21.80
CA THR A 113 22.88 -2.84 -21.85
C THR A 113 22.57 -3.41 -20.45
N SER A 114 23.41 -3.12 -19.44
CA SER A 114 23.21 -3.60 -18.07
C SER A 114 22.02 -2.93 -17.36
N LEU A 115 21.79 -1.65 -17.62
CA LEU A 115 20.70 -0.85 -17.06
C LEU A 115 19.36 -1.19 -17.73
N ASP A 116 19.36 -1.46 -19.03
CA ASP A 116 18.19 -1.95 -19.77
C ASP A 116 17.80 -3.37 -19.34
N ALA A 117 18.78 -4.24 -19.08
CA ALA A 117 18.52 -5.56 -18.50
C ALA A 117 17.89 -5.43 -17.09
N LEU A 118 18.42 -4.54 -16.24
CA LEU A 118 17.86 -4.27 -14.91
C LEU A 118 16.44 -3.66 -14.99
N SER A 119 16.23 -2.70 -15.89
CA SER A 119 14.92 -2.11 -16.20
C SER A 119 13.92 -3.21 -16.60
N SER A 120 14.30 -4.09 -17.51
CA SER A 120 13.48 -5.22 -17.98
C SER A 120 13.15 -6.20 -16.86
N MET A 121 14.12 -6.52 -15.99
CA MET A 121 13.88 -7.35 -14.79
C MET A 121 12.90 -6.69 -13.81
N LEU A 122 13.06 -5.40 -13.52
CA LEU A 122 12.14 -4.65 -12.65
C LEU A 122 10.73 -4.58 -13.24
N GLN A 123 10.60 -4.31 -14.54
CA GLN A 123 9.31 -4.32 -15.23
C GLN A 123 8.64 -5.70 -15.18
N SER A 124 9.40 -6.78 -15.40
CA SER A 124 8.93 -8.17 -15.26
C SER A 124 8.40 -8.47 -13.84
N VAL A 125 9.14 -8.08 -12.80
CA VAL A 125 8.72 -8.24 -11.40
C VAL A 125 7.47 -7.41 -11.09
N GLY A 126 7.41 -6.15 -11.54
CA GLY A 126 6.26 -5.28 -11.33
C GLY A 126 4.99 -5.83 -12.01
N MET A 127 5.11 -6.32 -13.25
CA MET A 127 4.02 -6.98 -13.99
C MET A 127 3.57 -8.28 -13.30
N GLY A 128 4.51 -9.06 -12.78
CA GLY A 128 4.21 -10.24 -11.96
C GLY A 128 3.44 -9.91 -10.67
N LEU A 129 3.78 -8.80 -10.00
CA LEU A 129 3.06 -8.33 -8.81
C LEU A 129 1.64 -7.82 -9.14
N ILE A 130 1.46 -7.16 -10.28
CA ILE A 130 0.12 -6.76 -10.77
C ILE A 130 -0.72 -7.99 -11.10
N ALA A 131 -0.15 -8.98 -11.79
CA ALA A 131 -0.84 -10.24 -12.08
C ALA A 131 -1.21 -11.01 -10.79
N TYR A 132 -0.29 -11.07 -9.82
CA TYR A 132 -0.57 -11.64 -8.50
C TYR A 132 -1.71 -10.91 -7.79
N ALA A 133 -1.73 -9.57 -7.81
CA ALA A 133 -2.81 -8.77 -7.22
C ALA A 133 -4.16 -9.11 -7.86
N LEU A 134 -4.25 -9.15 -9.19
CA LEU A 134 -5.47 -9.48 -9.94
C LEU A 134 -5.97 -10.90 -9.65
N LEU A 135 -5.08 -11.89 -9.69
CA LEU A 135 -5.42 -13.28 -9.39
C LEU A 135 -5.84 -13.47 -7.93
N ARG A 136 -5.22 -12.73 -7.00
CA ARG A 136 -5.60 -12.71 -5.59
C ARG A 136 -7.00 -12.11 -5.39
N GLU A 137 -7.28 -10.96 -6.00
CA GLU A 137 -8.57 -10.27 -5.88
C GLU A 137 -9.70 -11.10 -6.51
N ALA A 138 -9.46 -11.78 -7.63
CA ALA A 138 -10.46 -12.67 -8.24
C ALA A 138 -10.87 -13.83 -7.31
N ASN A 139 -9.90 -14.42 -6.60
CA ASN A 139 -10.11 -15.58 -5.73
C ASN A 139 -10.58 -15.21 -4.31
N GLN A 140 -10.04 -14.15 -3.71
CA GLN A 140 -10.24 -13.79 -2.29
C GLN A 140 -11.02 -12.48 -2.10
N GLY A 141 -11.17 -11.67 -3.14
CA GLY A 141 -11.84 -10.39 -3.08
C GLY A 141 -13.33 -10.53 -2.82
N ASP A 142 -13.91 -9.53 -2.16
CA ASP A 142 -15.35 -9.43 -1.88
C ASP A 142 -16.15 -8.94 -3.12
N ALA A 143 -15.58 -9.10 -4.32
CA ALA A 143 -16.18 -8.70 -5.59
C ALA A 143 -17.58 -9.33 -5.75
N HIS A 144 -18.62 -8.50 -5.54
CA HIS A 144 -20.03 -8.87 -5.61
C HIS A 144 -20.50 -9.22 -7.03
N HIS A 145 -19.68 -8.95 -8.04
CA HIS A 145 -19.97 -9.24 -9.45
C HIS A 145 -18.99 -10.26 -10.02
N THR A 146 -19.49 -11.44 -10.36
CA THR A 146 -18.71 -12.55 -10.96
C THR A 146 -17.93 -12.11 -12.20
N ALA A 147 -18.49 -11.21 -13.01
CA ALA A 147 -17.83 -10.66 -14.20
C ALA A 147 -16.47 -10.03 -13.87
N VAL A 148 -16.37 -9.23 -12.80
CA VAL A 148 -15.13 -8.54 -12.39
C VAL A 148 -14.05 -9.57 -12.00
N ARG A 149 -14.43 -10.65 -11.32
CA ARG A 149 -13.50 -11.75 -10.98
C ARG A 149 -12.98 -12.43 -12.23
N VAL A 150 -13.85 -12.78 -13.18
CA VAL A 150 -13.46 -13.45 -14.43
C VAL A 150 -12.53 -12.57 -15.26
N THR A 151 -12.83 -11.27 -15.40
CA THR A 151 -11.93 -10.32 -16.07
C THR A 151 -10.57 -10.25 -15.38
N ALA A 152 -10.53 -10.15 -14.04
CA ALA A 152 -9.27 -10.12 -13.29
C ALA A 152 -8.45 -11.41 -13.45
N VAL A 153 -9.08 -12.61 -13.52
CA VAL A 153 -8.36 -13.85 -13.87
C VAL A 153 -7.79 -13.78 -15.28
N ILE A 154 -8.59 -13.41 -16.28
CA ILE A 154 -8.14 -13.36 -17.69
C ILE A 154 -6.97 -12.39 -17.84
N THR A 155 -7.09 -11.16 -17.31
CA THR A 155 -6.01 -10.17 -17.35
C THR A 155 -4.77 -10.65 -16.60
N GLY A 156 -4.93 -11.26 -15.42
CA GLY A 156 -3.81 -11.82 -14.65
C GLY A 156 -3.07 -12.95 -15.39
N VAL A 157 -3.79 -13.88 -16.01
CA VAL A 157 -3.20 -14.97 -16.82
C VAL A 157 -2.52 -14.42 -18.07
N LEU A 158 -3.13 -13.45 -18.76
CA LEU A 158 -2.50 -12.80 -19.93
C LEU A 158 -1.22 -12.05 -19.55
N LEU A 159 -1.18 -11.39 -18.39
CA LEU A 159 0.03 -10.74 -17.87
C LEU A 159 1.15 -11.76 -17.59
N VAL A 160 0.84 -12.86 -16.90
CA VAL A 160 1.82 -13.94 -16.66
C VAL A 160 2.29 -14.56 -17.97
N GLY A 161 1.38 -14.80 -18.92
CA GLY A 161 1.70 -15.32 -20.25
C GLY A 161 2.61 -14.39 -21.03
N ASN A 162 2.36 -13.07 -20.99
CA ASN A 162 3.20 -12.07 -21.64
C ASN A 162 4.59 -11.98 -21.00
N VAL A 163 4.69 -12.01 -19.67
CA VAL A 163 5.98 -12.07 -18.96
C VAL A 163 6.73 -13.36 -19.31
N ALA A 164 6.07 -14.52 -19.27
CA ALA A 164 6.69 -15.79 -19.62
C ALA A 164 7.18 -15.81 -21.08
N ALA A 165 6.38 -15.34 -22.04
CA ALA A 165 6.76 -15.23 -23.44
C ALA A 165 7.95 -14.27 -23.64
N ALA A 166 7.93 -13.10 -22.97
CA ALA A 166 9.01 -12.13 -23.04
C ALA A 166 10.33 -12.65 -22.47
N ASN A 167 10.30 -13.55 -21.48
CA ASN A 167 11.51 -14.18 -20.93
C ASN A 167 11.96 -15.43 -21.72
N LEU A 168 11.02 -16.18 -22.31
CA LEU A 168 11.32 -17.36 -23.12
C LEU A 168 11.82 -17.00 -24.54
N SER A 169 11.42 -15.85 -25.07
CA SER A 169 11.89 -15.36 -26.38
C SER A 169 13.32 -14.78 -26.36
N ILE A 170 14.04 -14.93 -25.24
CA ILE A 170 15.46 -14.54 -25.06
C ILE A 170 16.38 -15.78 -25.19
N LEU A 171 15.81 -16.96 -25.43
CA LEU A 171 16.50 -18.22 -25.75
C LEU A 171 16.44 -18.54 -27.25
#